data_AF-A0AAX1YAU5-F1
#
_entry.id   AF-A0AAX1YAU5-F1
#
_cell.length_a   1.000
_cell.length_b   1.000
_cell.length_c   1.000
_cell.angle_alpha   90.00
_cell.angle_beta   90.00
_cell.angle_gamma   90.00
#
_symmetry.space_group_name_H-M   'P 1'
#
loop_
_entity.id
_entity.type
_entity.pdbx_description
1 polymer ?
#
loop_
_entity_poly.entity_id
_entity_poly.type
_entity_poly.pdbx_seq_one_letter_code
_entity_poly.pdbx_strand_id
1 'polypeptide(L)' 'MPDHVHTLVSIPPRMSVASFMGYLKGKSALMMFDKNTNLKYKFGNKHFWAEGYYVSTIGLNEATIKKYI' A
#
# COMPACT_ATOMS: atom_id res chain seq x y z
N MET A 1 -2.94 -3.62 -14.25
CA MET A 1 -3.43 -2.25 -14.49
C MET A 1 -2.70 -1.32 -13.53
N PRO A 2 -2.50 -0.03 -13.86
CA PRO A 2 -1.76 0.93 -13.02
C PRO A 2 -2.64 1.49 -11.88
N ASP A 3 -3.43 0.64 -11.24
CA ASP A 3 -4.43 0.97 -10.21
C ASP A 3 -4.09 0.40 -8.82
N HIS A 4 -3.00 -0.35 -8.71
CA HIS A 4 -2.52 -0.93 -7.47
C HIS A 4 -0.99 -0.92 -7.39
N VAL A 5 -0.47 -1.17 -6.18
CA VAL A 5 0.98 -1.23 -5.91
C VAL A 5 1.29 -2.55 -5.22
N HIS A 6 2.34 -3.22 -5.69
CA HIS A 6 2.94 -4.37 -5.01
C HIS A 6 4.19 -3.91 -4.27
N THR A 7 4.36 -4.35 -3.01
CA THR A 7 5.53 -3.99 -2.20
C THR A 7 6.10 -5.21 -1.51
N LEU A 8 7.43 -5.30 -1.50
CA LEU A 8 8.19 -6.22 -0.65
C LEU A 8 8.68 -5.47 0.57
N VAL A 9 8.24 -5.88 1.76
CA VAL A 9 8.60 -5.20 3.02
C VAL A 9 9.05 -6.19 4.08
N SER A 10 10.04 -5.78 4.88
CA SER A 10 10.41 -6.49 6.11
C SER A 10 9.79 -5.77 7.31
N ILE A 11 8.92 -6.48 8.04
CA ILE A 11 8.19 -5.94 9.19
C ILE A 11 8.70 -6.63 10.46
N PRO A 12 9.11 -5.89 11.51
CA PRO A 12 9.51 -6.50 12.77
C PRO A 12 8.38 -7.33 13.37
N PRO A 13 8.65 -8.52 13.94
CA PRO A 13 7.60 -9.43 14.42
C PRO A 13 6.75 -8.86 15.57
N ARG A 14 7.27 -7.87 16.29
CA ARG A 14 6.53 -7.12 17.33
C ARG A 14 5.47 -6.17 16.78
N MET A 15 5.48 -5.90 15.48
CA MET A 15 4.54 -5.00 14.82
C MET A 15 3.52 -5.81 14.03
N SER A 16 2.24 -5.54 14.24
CA SER A 16 1.20 -6.19 13.45
C SER A 16 1.24 -5.69 12.00
N VAL A 17 0.99 -6.61 11.05
CA VAL A 17 0.87 -6.27 9.63
C VAL A 17 -0.23 -5.23 9.41
N ALA A 18 -1.35 -5.34 10.11
CA ALA A 18 -2.47 -4.41 9.99
C ALA A 18 -2.08 -2.98 10.43
N SER A 19 -1.36 -2.84 11.54
CA SER A 19 -0.86 -1.54 12.00
C SER A 19 0.11 -0.92 10.98
N PHE A 20 1.04 -1.72 10.44
CA PHE A 20 1.97 -1.28 9.41
C PHE A 20 1.25 -0.81 8.15
N MET A 21 0.28 -1.60 7.65
CA MET A 21 -0.48 -1.26 6.44
C MET A 21 -1.37 -0.04 6.65
N GLY A 22 -1.98 0.13 7.82
CA GLY A 22 -2.75 1.32 8.18
C GLY A 22 -1.89 2.58 8.13
N TYR A 23 -0.70 2.53 8.73
CA TYR A 23 0.26 3.64 8.67
C TYR A 23 0.71 3.94 7.24
N LEU A 24 1.13 2.91 6.49
CA LEU A 24 1.64 3.06 5.13
C LEU A 24 0.59 3.66 4.20
N LYS A 25 -0.62 3.11 4.17
CA LYS A 25 -1.73 3.61 3.34
C LYS A 25 -2.14 5.03 3.75
N GLY A 26 -2.24 5.30 5.06
CA GLY A 26 -2.61 6.63 5.56
C GLY A 26 -1.58 7.72 5.23
N LYS A 27 -0.30 7.48 5.54
CA LYS A 27 0.76 8.46 5.29
C LYS A 27 1.00 8.69 3.81
N SER A 28 0.99 7.64 3.00
CA SER A 28 1.15 7.79 1.54
C SER A 28 -0.02 8.54 0.91
N ALA A 29 -1.26 8.28 1.32
CA ALA A 29 -2.43 9.04 0.84
C ALA A 29 -2.29 10.54 1.15
N LEU A 30 -1.89 10.90 2.38
CA LEU A 30 -1.63 12.29 2.75
C LEU A 30 -0.55 12.92 1.86
N MET A 31 0.58 12.24 1.67
CA MET A 31 1.67 12.73 0.82
C MET A 31 1.25 12.89 -0.65
N MET A 32 0.40 11.99 -1.17
CA MET A 32 -0.09 12.08 -2.54
C MET A 32 -1.00 13.30 -2.75
N PHE A 33 -1.91 13.57 -1.82
CA PHE A 33 -2.78 14.75 -1.90
C PHE A 33 -2.06 16.07 -1.64
N ASP A 34 -0.97 16.05 -0.88
CA ASP A 34 -0.13 17.22 -0.63
C ASP A 34 0.69 17.58 -1.87
N LYS A 35 1.37 16.58 -2.47
CA LYS A 35 2.20 16.77 -3.66
C LYS A 35 1.42 16.98 -4.96
N ASN A 36 0.23 16.40 -5.07
CA ASN A 36 -0.59 16.45 -6.29
C ASN A 36 -1.96 17.05 -5.96
N THR A 37 -2.02 18.38 -5.86
CA THR A 37 -3.24 19.12 -5.48
C THR A 37 -4.44 18.79 -6.38
N ASN A 38 -4.20 18.50 -7.66
CA ASN A 38 -5.23 18.09 -8.63
C ASN A 38 -5.97 16.79 -8.25
N LEU A 39 -5.35 15.90 -7.48
CA LEU A 39 -5.99 14.65 -7.04
C LEU A 39 -7.16 14.91 -6.09
N LYS A 40 -7.19 16.05 -5.39
CA LYS A 40 -8.30 16.42 -4.51
C LYS A 40 -9.62 16.56 -5.27
N TYR A 41 -9.58 17.01 -6.53
CA TYR A 41 -10.76 17.12 -7.38
C TYR A 41 -11.19 15.76 -7.96
N LYS A 42 -10.23 14.87 -8.24
CA LYS A 42 -10.50 13.52 -8.76
C LYS A 42 -11.03 12.58 -7.67
N PHE A 43 -10.54 12.71 -6.45
CA PHE A 43 -10.92 11.91 -5.30
C PHE A 43 -11.56 12.80 -4.25
N GLY A 44 -12.77 13.31 -4.52
CA GLY A 44 -13.45 14.32 -3.69
C GLY A 44 -13.48 13.98 -2.19
N ASN A 45 -13.77 12.72 -1.84
CA ASN A 45 -13.79 12.25 -0.44
C ASN A 45 -12.39 11.91 0.12
N LYS A 46 -11.33 12.21 -0.63
CA LYS A 46 -9.91 11.96 -0.30
C LYS A 46 -9.58 10.49 0.01
N HIS A 47 -10.36 9.56 -0.52
CA HIS A 47 -9.99 8.14 -0.52
C HIS A 47 -9.04 7.87 -1.69
N PHE A 48 -7.76 7.66 -1.38
CA PHE A 48 -6.74 7.34 -2.38
C PHE A 48 -6.57 5.82 -2.59
N TRP A 49 -6.59 5.05 -1.50
CA TRP A 49 -6.49 3.60 -1.53
C TRP A 49 -7.86 2.95 -1.34
N ALA A 50 -8.01 1.73 -1.87
CA ALA A 50 -9.11 0.85 -1.49
C ALA A 50 -9.06 0.54 0.02
N GLU A 51 -10.18 0.20 0.64
CA GLU A 51 -10.23 -0.12 2.08
C GLU A 51 -9.38 -1.35 2.42
N GLY A 52 -9.49 -2.39 1.60
CA GLY A 52 -8.74 -3.65 1.74
C GLY A 52 -7.27 -3.56 1.34
N TYR A 53 -6.52 -4.61 1.70
CA TYR A 53 -5.18 -4.88 1.20
C TYR A 53 -4.97 -6.40 1.17
N TYR A 54 -4.07 -6.86 0.30
CA TYR A 54 -3.64 -8.26 0.27
C TYR A 54 -2.24 -8.37 0.86
N VAL A 55 -2.00 -9.41 1.65
CA VAL A 55 -0.68 -9.72 2.20
C VAL A 55 -0.44 -11.22 2.12
N SER A 56 0.80 -11.60 1.78
CA SER A 56 1.26 -12.98 1.81
C SER A 56 2.64 -13.01 2.47
N THR A 57 2.85 -13.93 3.41
CA THR A 57 4.16 -14.13 4.03
C THR A 57 5.06 -14.89 3.08
N ILE A 58 6.33 -14.49 3.04
CA ILE A 58 7.32 -15.13 2.16
C ILE A 58 7.90 -16.32 2.91
N GLY A 59 7.47 -17.52 2.50
CA GLY A 59 8.02 -18.77 3.04
C GLY A 59 8.32 -19.83 1.99
N LEU A 60 7.68 -19.78 0.80
CA LEU A 60 7.66 -20.94 -0.11
C LEU A 60 7.88 -20.66 -1.60
N ASN A 61 7.87 -19.41 -2.11
CA ASN A 61 7.87 -19.22 -3.57
C ASN A 61 8.45 -17.87 -4.07
N GLU A 62 9.76 -17.66 -3.90
CA GLU A 62 10.48 -16.47 -4.38
C GLU A 62 10.33 -16.23 -5.90
N ALA A 63 10.30 -17.31 -6.69
CA ALA A 63 10.20 -17.23 -8.15
C ALA A 63 8.88 -16.61 -8.62
N THR A 64 7.78 -16.88 -7.90
CA THR A 64 6.48 -16.27 -8.18
C THR A 64 6.51 -14.79 -7.79
N ILE A 65 7.05 -14.46 -6.62
CA ILE A 65 7.07 -13.07 -6.12
C ILE A 65 7.86 -12.14 -7.06
N LYS A 66 9.01 -12.60 -7.59
CA LYS A 66 9.80 -11.83 -8.58
C LYS A 66 9.06 -11.47 -9.86
N LYS A 67 7.98 -12.18 -10.21
CA LYS A 67 7.18 -11.88 -11.40
C LYS A 67 6.07 -10.86 -11.13
N TYR A 68 5.72 -10.64 -9.86
CA TYR A 68 4.56 -9.83 -9.45
C TYR A 68 4.94 -8.48 -8.82
N ILE A 69 6.19 -8.32 -8.36
CA ILE A 69 6.75 -7.06 -7.85
C ILE A 69 7.64 -6.44 -8.91
#